data_AF-A0A660VMD6-F1
#
_entry.id   AF-A0A660VMD6-F1
#
_cell.length_a   1.000
_cell.length_b   1.000
_cell.length_c   1.000
_cell.angle_alpha   90.00
_cell.angle_beta   90.00
_cell.angle_gamma   90.00
#
_symmetry.space_group_name_H-M   'P 1'
#
loop_
_entity.id
_entity.type
_entity.pdbx_description
1 polymer ?
#
loop_
_entity_poly.entity_id
_entity_poly.type
_entity_poly.pdbx_seq_one_letter_code
_entity_poly.pdbx_strand_id
1 'polypeptide(L)'
;MLPLDFDAIRRGFFTDQYFNNIRDMLEALSAEHATFTGHSPLAHIPKEAQKSHLPGDAVVEMQFFHKKEFTITCGIEHALEVLRHCCGFFDGEDFVNTYDQLEVEAVEEGSVSAARRPVLKIRGLYRHFGYLETVLLGILARETKVATNAYLLQKAAGSKPVLFFPARFDLPTTQAFDGYAYFVGVSTYNRLHRQNIAPLVATPAQASLWGGKATGTTAHALVMCFLRDTTAAMLEFARLMPPDVKRVALVDSNNDCVGDSVKVALAFFERFCALKERGSDGEAEKFRLFGVRADTAEDVVDLSLQPDGRPGVVVELTKKMRRALDALAHRPWQSQQKELAQRYFREIKIVASGGFNVEKIALFEREEACVDFYGVGSAYFGSGQCDYTADVVRVKVGGRWHQCAKVGRAPWENPDLRKVVRAVVTGATGFVGRHLTKALLERGWHITAAVRRPHRLGALADRLTVIRWNAAEPVPEALRQAIHQANCLFHVAGLIKARDAAQFYRVNTAATVKLYDACRGSKCRFLFVSSQAAAGPASRPVPLSES
;
A
#
# COMPACT_ATOMS: atom_id res chain seq x y z
N MET A 1 -0.46 11.27 -0.25
CA MET A 1 0.83 11.71 -0.85
C MET A 1 1.94 10.94 -0.17
N LEU A 2 2.95 10.46 -0.91
CA LEU A 2 4.07 9.72 -0.31
C LEU A 2 4.91 10.65 0.57
N PRO A 3 5.43 10.18 1.72
CA PRO A 3 6.30 10.95 2.59
C PRO A 3 7.74 10.98 2.02
N LEU A 4 7.89 11.43 0.78
CA LEU A 4 9.17 11.57 0.08
C LEU A 4 9.44 13.03 -0.29
N ASP A 5 10.69 13.44 -0.16
CA ASP A 5 11.16 14.72 -0.69
C ASP A 5 11.56 14.56 -2.16
N PHE A 6 10.59 14.78 -3.06
CA PHE A 6 10.82 14.66 -4.49
C PHE A 6 11.85 15.68 -5.02
N ASP A 7 12.00 16.86 -4.40
CA ASP A 7 12.99 17.83 -4.84
C ASP A 7 14.41 17.35 -4.53
N ALA A 8 14.64 16.89 -3.31
CA ALA A 8 15.91 16.29 -2.92
C ALA A 8 16.24 15.05 -3.76
N ILE A 9 15.24 14.20 -4.07
CA ILE A 9 15.44 13.07 -5.00
C ILE A 9 15.85 13.56 -6.39
N ARG A 10 15.16 14.54 -6.97
CA ARG A 10 15.50 15.10 -8.30
C ARG A 10 16.94 15.58 -8.36
N ARG A 11 17.40 16.26 -7.30
CA ARG A 11 18.75 16.79 -7.16
C ARG A 11 19.81 15.72 -6.86
N GLY A 12 19.41 14.46 -6.67
CA GLY A 12 20.33 13.35 -6.42
C GLY A 12 20.84 13.26 -4.98
N PHE A 13 20.15 13.90 -4.02
CA PHE A 13 20.56 13.90 -2.60
C PHE A 13 20.55 12.49 -1.98
N PHE A 14 19.59 11.65 -2.39
CA PHE A 14 19.46 10.26 -1.95
C PHE A 14 20.07 9.25 -2.94
N THR A 15 20.93 9.72 -3.83
CA THR A 15 21.53 8.94 -4.91
C THR A 15 22.99 8.70 -4.62
N ASP A 16 23.50 7.50 -4.92
CA ASP A 16 24.92 7.22 -4.78
C ASP A 16 25.73 8.18 -5.67
N GLN A 17 26.79 8.78 -5.14
CA GLN A 17 27.49 9.89 -5.80
C GLN A 17 28.02 9.54 -7.21
N TYR A 18 28.36 8.27 -7.46
CA TYR A 18 28.81 7.87 -8.79
C TYR A 18 27.72 8.00 -9.85
N PHE A 19 26.44 7.81 -9.50
CA PHE A 19 25.34 8.06 -10.44
C PHE A 19 25.15 9.54 -10.73
N ASN A 20 25.35 10.42 -9.74
CA ASN A 20 25.36 11.86 -9.97
C ASN A 20 26.47 12.24 -10.95
N ASN A 21 27.69 11.75 -10.72
CA ASN A 21 28.82 11.98 -11.64
C ASN A 21 28.56 11.43 -13.05
N ILE A 22 27.94 10.25 -13.16
CA ILE A 22 27.56 9.65 -14.46
C ILE A 22 26.50 10.50 -15.16
N ARG A 23 25.47 10.98 -14.45
CA ARG A 23 24.45 11.86 -15.01
C ARG A 23 25.10 13.13 -15.57
N ASP A 24 25.91 13.81 -14.78
CA ASP A 24 26.56 15.06 -15.17
C ASP A 24 27.50 14.85 -16.40
N MET A 25 28.24 13.73 -16.41
CA MET A 25 29.05 13.32 -17.58
C MET A 25 28.19 13.09 -18.82
N LEU A 26 27.06 12.37 -18.71
CA LEU A 26 26.19 12.08 -19.85
C LEU A 26 25.44 13.32 -20.35
N GLU A 27 25.10 14.25 -19.47
CA GLU A 27 24.53 15.56 -19.84
C GLU A 27 25.55 16.40 -20.62
N ALA A 28 26.81 16.47 -20.17
CA ALA A 28 27.88 17.13 -20.92
C ALA A 28 28.08 16.52 -22.32
N LEU A 29 28.13 15.18 -22.42
CA LEU A 29 28.24 14.49 -23.71
C LEU A 29 27.03 14.74 -24.62
N SER A 30 25.83 14.88 -24.07
CA SER A 30 24.63 15.20 -24.84
C SER A 30 24.68 16.64 -25.36
N ALA A 31 25.11 17.61 -24.53
CA ALA A 31 25.28 19.00 -24.95
C ALA A 31 26.31 19.15 -26.09
N GLU A 32 27.40 18.40 -26.02
CA GLU A 32 28.44 18.35 -27.06
C GLU A 32 28.04 17.57 -28.32
N HIS A 33 26.90 16.86 -28.29
CA HIS A 33 26.51 15.89 -29.32
C HIS A 33 27.62 14.86 -29.60
N ALA A 34 28.32 14.43 -28.54
CA ALA A 34 29.51 13.61 -28.64
C ALA A 34 29.18 12.20 -29.14
N THR A 35 29.83 11.79 -30.23
CA THR A 35 29.73 10.43 -30.79
C THR A 35 30.69 9.45 -30.10
N PHE A 36 30.30 8.19 -30.00
CA PHE A 36 31.15 7.12 -29.46
C PHE A 36 32.39 6.89 -30.35
N THR A 37 33.57 7.18 -29.82
CA THR A 37 34.87 7.01 -30.50
C THR A 37 35.61 5.73 -30.11
N GLY A 38 35.06 4.95 -29.16
CA GLY A 38 35.66 3.72 -28.68
C GLY A 38 35.41 2.51 -29.58
N HIS A 39 35.72 1.33 -29.05
CA HIS A 39 35.48 0.05 -29.71
C HIS A 39 34.57 -0.83 -28.84
N SER A 40 33.41 -1.23 -29.36
CA SER A 40 32.56 -2.20 -28.66
C SER A 40 33.09 -3.63 -28.86
N PRO A 41 33.26 -4.42 -27.79
CA PRO A 41 33.61 -5.84 -27.91
C PRO A 41 32.44 -6.70 -28.44
N LEU A 42 31.24 -6.13 -28.62
CA LEU A 42 30.04 -6.83 -29.04
C LEU A 42 29.93 -6.86 -30.57
N ALA A 43 30.30 -8.01 -31.16
CA ALA A 43 30.35 -8.19 -32.62
C ALA A 43 28.98 -8.01 -33.32
N HIS A 44 27.86 -8.20 -32.62
CA HIS A 44 26.51 -8.03 -33.18
C HIS A 44 26.07 -6.57 -33.35
N ILE A 45 26.83 -5.61 -32.80
CA ILE A 45 26.56 -4.18 -32.99
C ILE A 45 27.35 -3.69 -34.21
N PRO A 46 26.69 -3.30 -35.33
CA PRO A 46 27.40 -2.90 -36.55
C PRO A 46 28.34 -1.72 -36.34
N LYS A 47 29.56 -1.77 -36.88
CA LYS A 47 30.58 -0.71 -36.70
C LYS A 47 30.08 0.69 -37.10
N GLU A 48 29.35 0.80 -38.21
CA GLU A 48 28.78 2.09 -38.63
C GLU A 48 27.74 2.62 -37.64
N ALA A 49 26.93 1.73 -37.06
CA ALA A 49 25.98 2.11 -36.03
C ALA A 49 26.68 2.56 -34.73
N GLN A 50 27.84 1.97 -34.39
CA GLN A 50 28.66 2.41 -33.27
C GLN A 50 29.18 3.85 -33.45
N LYS A 51 29.66 4.21 -34.65
CA LYS A 51 30.16 5.58 -34.94
C LYS A 51 29.09 6.64 -34.77
N SER A 52 27.83 6.32 -35.09
CA SER A 52 26.67 7.21 -34.92
C SER A 52 26.06 7.18 -33.52
N HIS A 53 26.54 6.33 -32.62
CA HIS A 53 25.99 6.22 -31.28
C HIS A 53 26.37 7.43 -30.44
N LEU A 54 25.41 8.00 -29.72
CA LEU A 54 25.59 9.12 -28.81
C LEU A 54 25.48 8.59 -27.38
N PRO A 55 26.60 8.43 -26.63
CA PRO A 55 26.55 7.88 -25.28
C PRO A 55 25.71 8.75 -24.33
N GLY A 56 25.79 10.08 -24.46
CA GLY A 56 24.97 11.02 -23.67
C GLY A 56 23.47 10.80 -23.89
N ASP A 57 23.07 10.38 -25.09
CA ASP A 57 21.70 10.09 -25.52
C ASP A 57 21.38 8.59 -25.64
N ALA A 58 22.09 7.75 -24.89
CA ALA A 58 21.85 6.32 -24.90
C ALA A 58 20.43 5.97 -24.41
N VAL A 59 19.63 5.40 -25.30
CA VAL A 59 18.33 4.79 -24.95
C VAL A 59 18.57 3.35 -24.54
N VAL A 60 18.20 3.00 -23.31
CA VAL A 60 18.51 1.69 -22.70
C VAL A 60 17.24 0.97 -22.27
N GLU A 61 17.29 -0.36 -22.14
CA GLU A 61 16.34 -1.16 -21.36
C GLU A 61 17.03 -1.57 -20.06
N MET A 62 16.49 -1.10 -18.94
CA MET A 62 16.93 -1.43 -17.59
C MET A 62 15.88 -2.29 -16.90
N GLN A 63 16.33 -3.35 -16.22
CA GLN A 63 15.46 -4.32 -15.55
C GLN A 63 15.78 -4.40 -14.06
N PHE A 64 14.74 -4.40 -13.22
CA PHE A 64 14.84 -4.49 -11.76
C PHE A 64 14.34 -5.86 -11.30
N PHE A 65 15.14 -6.59 -10.55
CA PHE A 65 14.84 -7.94 -10.10
C PHE A 65 15.55 -8.30 -8.79
N HIS A 66 15.13 -9.39 -8.15
CA HIS A 66 15.77 -9.94 -6.95
C HIS A 66 16.31 -11.36 -7.20
N LYS A 67 17.07 -11.88 -6.24
CA LYS A 67 17.64 -13.25 -6.29
C LYS A 67 16.90 -14.28 -5.41
N LYS A 68 15.90 -13.85 -4.63
CA LYS A 68 15.09 -14.76 -3.79
C LYS A 68 14.15 -15.62 -4.63
N GLU A 69 14.03 -16.89 -4.26
CA GLU A 69 13.13 -17.87 -4.91
C GLU A 69 11.65 -17.53 -4.76
N PHE A 70 11.28 -16.85 -3.67
CA PHE A 70 9.91 -16.44 -3.41
C PHE A 70 9.88 -15.07 -2.74
N THR A 71 9.10 -14.15 -3.29
CA THR A 71 8.72 -12.90 -2.62
C THR A 71 7.30 -12.49 -2.99
N ILE A 72 6.69 -11.67 -2.13
CA ILE A 72 5.53 -10.85 -2.50
C ILE A 72 6.06 -9.47 -2.88
N THR A 73 6.06 -9.17 -4.18
CA THR A 73 6.54 -7.89 -4.70
C THR A 73 5.72 -6.75 -4.10
N CYS A 74 6.40 -5.76 -3.52
CA CYS A 74 5.78 -4.55 -2.99
C CYS A 74 6.66 -3.33 -3.25
N GLY A 75 6.02 -2.17 -3.41
CA GLY A 75 6.66 -0.88 -3.66
C GLY A 75 6.67 -0.48 -5.13
N ILE A 76 5.94 -1.20 -6.00
CA ILE A 76 5.85 -0.86 -7.43
C ILE A 76 5.19 0.51 -7.60
N GLU A 77 4.05 0.75 -6.95
CA GLU A 77 3.33 2.01 -7.07
C GLU A 77 4.19 3.19 -6.57
N HIS A 78 4.99 2.97 -5.53
CA HIS A 78 5.89 3.99 -4.98
C HIS A 78 7.10 4.25 -5.89
N ALA A 79 7.70 3.19 -6.47
CA ALA A 79 8.75 3.31 -7.46
C ALA A 79 8.26 4.06 -8.71
N LEU A 80 7.04 3.76 -9.16
CA LEU A 80 6.38 4.43 -10.27
C LEU A 80 6.11 5.92 -9.98
N GLU A 81 5.74 6.26 -8.75
CA GLU A 81 5.57 7.66 -8.32
C GLU A 81 6.91 8.42 -8.30
N VAL A 82 8.01 7.79 -7.86
CA VAL A 82 9.36 8.37 -7.96
C VAL A 82 9.72 8.62 -9.42
N LEU A 83 9.53 7.66 -10.32
CA LEU A 83 9.77 7.87 -11.75
C LEU A 83 8.92 9.02 -12.30
N ARG A 84 7.65 9.09 -11.89
CA ARG A 84 6.71 10.11 -12.34
C ARG A 84 7.15 11.51 -11.97
N HIS A 85 7.64 11.72 -10.76
CA HIS A 85 8.03 13.05 -10.29
C HIS A 85 9.47 13.40 -10.57
N CYS A 86 10.36 12.41 -10.65
CA CYS A 86 11.80 12.64 -10.62
C CYS A 86 12.52 12.25 -11.91
N CYS A 87 11.88 11.63 -12.91
CA CYS A 87 12.53 11.41 -14.19
C CYS A 87 12.62 12.74 -14.97
N GLY A 88 13.84 13.17 -15.30
CA GLY A 88 14.08 14.47 -15.91
C GLY A 88 15.52 14.97 -15.78
N PHE A 89 15.68 16.25 -16.03
CA PHE A 89 16.93 17.01 -15.85
C PHE A 89 16.59 18.44 -15.42
N PHE A 90 17.58 19.22 -14.98
CA PHE A 90 17.42 20.63 -14.66
C PHE A 90 17.89 21.50 -15.83
N ASP A 91 17.07 22.49 -16.20
CA ASP A 91 17.44 23.59 -17.09
C ASP A 91 17.51 24.87 -16.24
N GLY A 92 18.72 25.23 -15.81
CA GLY A 92 18.90 26.20 -14.74
C GLY A 92 18.28 25.70 -13.43
N GLU A 93 17.31 26.45 -12.89
CA GLU A 93 16.57 26.07 -11.67
C GLU A 93 15.29 25.27 -11.96
N ASP A 94 14.83 25.26 -13.23
CA ASP A 94 13.58 24.62 -13.60
C ASP A 94 13.79 23.12 -13.89
N PHE A 95 12.99 22.28 -13.24
CA PHE A 95 13.03 20.84 -13.48
C PHE A 95 12.18 20.47 -14.71
N VAL A 96 12.85 19.96 -15.74
CA VAL A 96 12.21 19.44 -16.95
C VAL A 96 11.92 17.95 -16.77
N ASN A 97 10.66 17.63 -16.46
CA ASN A 97 10.20 16.25 -16.31
C ASN A 97 10.08 15.55 -17.68
N THR A 98 10.65 14.36 -17.81
CA THR A 98 10.65 13.57 -19.05
C THR A 98 10.04 12.17 -18.88
N TYR A 99 9.26 11.96 -17.82
CA TYR A 99 8.64 10.67 -17.53
C TYR A 99 7.77 10.13 -18.68
N ASP A 100 7.17 11.00 -19.49
CA ASP A 100 6.37 10.70 -20.69
C ASP A 100 7.12 10.10 -21.86
N GLN A 101 8.44 10.28 -21.84
CA GLN A 101 9.37 9.71 -22.81
C GLN A 101 9.78 8.28 -22.42
N LEU A 102 9.52 7.86 -21.18
CA LEU A 102 9.79 6.49 -20.74
C LEU A 102 8.70 5.50 -21.22
N GLU A 103 9.13 4.32 -21.64
CA GLU A 103 8.28 3.13 -21.67
C GLU A 103 8.52 2.34 -20.38
N VAL A 104 7.48 2.17 -19.57
CA VAL A 104 7.58 1.46 -18.30
C VAL A 104 6.67 0.25 -18.31
N GLU A 105 7.22 -0.89 -17.91
CA GLU A 105 6.47 -2.12 -17.66
C GLU A 105 6.69 -2.55 -16.21
N ALA A 106 5.64 -2.91 -15.50
CA ALA A 106 5.72 -3.36 -14.11
C ALA A 106 4.76 -4.51 -13.85
N VAL A 107 5.04 -5.31 -12.82
CA VAL A 107 4.09 -6.27 -12.27
C VAL A 107 3.08 -5.55 -11.37
N GLU A 108 1.94 -6.18 -11.11
CA GLU A 108 0.98 -5.63 -10.15
C GLU A 108 1.51 -5.71 -8.71
N GLU A 109 1.13 -4.75 -7.87
CA GLU A 109 1.41 -4.77 -6.44
C GLU A 109 0.92 -6.09 -5.79
N GLY A 110 1.75 -6.73 -4.98
CA GLY A 110 1.43 -8.02 -4.35
C GLY A 110 1.56 -9.23 -5.29
N SER A 111 2.19 -9.07 -6.46
CA SER A 111 2.53 -10.20 -7.34
C SER A 111 3.53 -11.14 -6.67
N VAL A 112 3.36 -12.44 -6.90
CA VAL A 112 4.35 -13.45 -6.50
C VAL A 112 5.47 -13.45 -7.52
N SER A 113 6.69 -13.21 -7.08
CA SER A 113 7.87 -13.17 -7.96
C SER A 113 8.94 -14.16 -7.51
N ALA A 114 9.68 -14.67 -8.48
CA ALA A 114 10.76 -15.63 -8.31
C ALA A 114 12.11 -15.01 -8.69
N ALA A 115 13.18 -15.71 -8.33
CA ALA A 115 14.54 -15.24 -8.57
C ALA A 115 14.73 -14.92 -10.05
N ARG A 116 15.38 -13.78 -10.31
CA ARG A 116 15.74 -13.34 -11.65
C ARG A 116 14.55 -13.12 -12.60
N ARG A 117 13.37 -12.83 -12.07
CA ARG A 117 12.25 -12.30 -12.86
C ARG A 117 12.14 -10.79 -12.65
N PRO A 118 12.17 -9.98 -13.73
CA PRO A 118 12.04 -8.54 -13.60
C PRO A 118 10.64 -8.15 -13.12
N VAL A 119 10.58 -7.28 -12.12
CA VAL A 119 9.32 -6.72 -11.59
C VAL A 119 9.04 -5.33 -12.17
N LEU A 120 10.07 -4.65 -12.65
CA LEU A 120 10.02 -3.34 -13.28
C LEU A 120 11.02 -3.32 -14.46
N LYS A 121 10.56 -2.80 -15.60
CA LYS A 121 11.31 -2.62 -16.84
C LYS A 121 11.16 -1.17 -17.26
N ILE A 122 12.27 -0.48 -17.49
CA ILE A 122 12.29 0.92 -17.93
C ILE A 122 13.04 1.01 -19.25
N ARG A 123 12.43 1.63 -20.25
CA ARG A 123 13.10 2.00 -21.49
C ARG A 123 13.03 3.49 -21.72
N GLY A 124 14.18 4.11 -22.01
CA GLY A 124 14.29 5.55 -22.22
C GLY A 124 15.74 6.03 -22.20
N LEU A 125 15.92 7.35 -22.24
CA LEU A 125 17.24 7.98 -22.12
C LEU A 125 17.82 7.73 -20.73
N TYR A 126 18.95 7.03 -20.65
CA TYR A 126 19.51 6.60 -19.36
C TYR A 126 19.81 7.77 -18.43
N ARG A 127 20.35 8.87 -18.95
CA ARG A 127 20.69 10.06 -18.13
C ARG A 127 19.50 10.64 -17.35
N HIS A 128 18.27 10.49 -17.85
CA HIS A 128 17.07 11.05 -17.21
C HIS A 128 16.52 10.21 -16.05
N PHE A 129 16.96 8.96 -15.87
CA PHE A 129 16.41 8.09 -14.82
C PHE A 129 17.42 7.17 -14.14
N GLY A 130 18.61 6.95 -14.70
CA GLY A 130 19.61 6.04 -14.14
C GLY A 130 20.01 6.40 -12.72
N TYR A 131 20.05 7.70 -12.41
CA TYR A 131 20.36 8.19 -11.07
C TYR A 131 19.29 7.86 -10.02
N LEU A 132 18.07 7.50 -10.44
CA LEU A 132 17.01 7.08 -9.53
C LEU A 132 17.21 5.64 -9.02
N GLU A 133 18.20 4.90 -9.54
CA GLU A 133 18.43 3.50 -9.19
C GLU A 133 18.50 3.26 -7.68
N THR A 134 19.31 4.03 -6.94
CA THR A 134 19.47 3.90 -5.48
C THR A 134 18.12 3.96 -4.75
N VAL A 135 17.29 4.95 -5.10
CA VAL A 135 15.99 5.19 -4.46
C VAL A 135 14.99 4.09 -4.81
N LEU A 136 14.90 3.72 -6.08
CA LEU A 136 13.97 2.68 -6.56
C LEU A 136 14.30 1.31 -5.95
N LEU A 137 15.58 0.96 -5.88
CA LEU A 137 16.03 -0.28 -5.24
C LEU A 137 15.72 -0.29 -3.74
N GLY A 138 15.95 0.82 -3.04
CA GLY A 138 15.67 0.94 -1.61
C GLY A 138 14.19 0.71 -1.29
N ILE A 139 13.28 1.33 -2.05
CA ILE A 139 11.83 1.16 -1.93
C ILE A 139 11.44 -0.31 -2.16
N LEU A 140 11.82 -0.87 -3.31
CA LEU A 140 11.44 -2.24 -3.68
C LEU A 140 11.98 -3.27 -2.69
N ALA A 141 13.24 -3.13 -2.26
CA ALA A 141 13.86 -4.06 -1.33
C ALA A 141 13.20 -4.01 0.05
N ARG A 142 12.94 -2.80 0.57
CA ARG A 142 12.34 -2.61 1.90
C ARG A 142 10.91 -3.16 1.95
N GLU A 143 10.08 -2.72 1.02
CA GLU A 143 8.65 -3.06 1.03
C GLU A 143 8.41 -4.52 0.67
N THR A 144 9.09 -5.05 -0.35
CA THR A 144 8.99 -6.48 -0.71
C THR A 144 9.38 -7.36 0.48
N LYS A 145 10.39 -6.99 1.27
CA LYS A 145 10.78 -7.72 2.49
C LYS A 145 9.63 -7.76 3.51
N VAL A 146 9.05 -6.61 3.82
CA VAL A 146 7.96 -6.50 4.81
C VAL A 146 6.69 -7.21 4.33
N ALA A 147 6.31 -7.02 3.07
CA ALA A 147 5.14 -7.67 2.48
C ALA A 147 5.29 -9.19 2.46
N THR A 148 6.48 -9.69 2.10
CA THR A 148 6.77 -11.13 2.13
C THR A 148 6.65 -11.68 3.55
N ASN A 149 7.18 -10.98 4.56
CA ASN A 149 7.05 -11.41 5.95
C ASN A 149 5.62 -11.38 6.46
N ALA A 150 4.87 -10.33 6.15
CA ALA A 150 3.46 -10.26 6.49
C ALA A 150 2.68 -11.41 5.88
N TYR A 151 2.94 -11.75 4.61
CA TYR A 151 2.34 -12.91 3.96
C TYR A 151 2.71 -14.23 4.66
N LEU A 152 3.98 -14.45 5.00
CA LEU A 152 4.43 -15.69 5.65
C LEU A 152 3.88 -15.85 7.07
N LEU A 153 3.88 -14.77 7.86
CA LEU A 153 3.28 -14.74 9.19
C LEU A 153 1.77 -14.99 9.13
N GLN A 154 1.07 -14.34 8.21
CA GLN A 154 -0.36 -14.56 8.03
C GLN A 154 -0.65 -15.97 7.54
N LYS A 155 0.19 -16.53 6.65
CA LYS A 155 0.08 -17.92 6.22
C LYS A 155 0.24 -18.91 7.37
N ALA A 156 1.16 -18.66 8.30
CA ALA A 156 1.31 -19.48 9.50
C ALA A 156 0.09 -19.38 10.42
N ALA A 157 -0.53 -18.20 10.52
CA ALA A 157 -1.70 -17.96 11.38
C ALA A 157 -3.04 -18.40 10.76
N GLY A 158 -3.07 -18.71 9.46
CA GLY A 158 -4.29 -19.07 8.76
C GLY A 158 -5.30 -17.91 8.72
N SER A 159 -6.51 -18.14 9.24
CA SER A 159 -7.59 -17.15 9.31
C SER A 159 -7.49 -16.19 10.51
N LYS A 160 -6.56 -16.43 11.45
CA LYS A 160 -6.38 -15.60 12.64
C LYS A 160 -5.59 -14.33 12.29
N PRO A 161 -6.06 -13.13 12.65
CA PRO A 161 -5.35 -11.90 12.33
C PRO A 161 -4.00 -11.79 13.06
N VAL A 162 -2.98 -11.33 12.33
CA VAL A 162 -1.66 -11.02 12.89
C VAL A 162 -1.48 -9.49 12.95
N LEU A 163 -1.34 -8.93 14.15
CA LEU A 163 -1.18 -7.50 14.39
C LEU A 163 0.24 -7.06 14.01
N PHE A 164 0.33 -5.89 13.38
CA PHE A 164 1.58 -5.27 12.94
C PHE A 164 2.15 -4.33 14.01
N PHE A 165 2.94 -4.88 14.95
CA PHE A 165 3.60 -4.13 16.03
C PHE A 165 5.11 -3.83 15.86
N PRO A 166 5.68 -3.71 14.64
CA PRO A 166 7.11 -3.51 14.52
C PRO A 166 7.58 -2.04 14.59
N ALA A 167 6.67 -1.06 14.72
CA ALA A 167 7.00 0.38 14.62
C ALA A 167 8.15 0.85 15.52
N ARG A 168 8.35 0.19 16.66
CA ARG A 168 9.40 0.52 17.65
C ARG A 168 10.80 -0.01 17.27
N PHE A 169 10.91 -0.81 16.22
CA PHE A 169 12.17 -1.44 15.78
C PHE A 169 12.77 -0.76 14.54
N ASP A 170 12.23 0.40 14.14
CA ASP A 170 12.73 1.15 12.99
C ASP A 170 12.47 2.66 13.16
N LEU A 171 13.01 3.46 12.23
CA LEU A 171 12.85 4.90 12.21
C LEU A 171 11.38 5.30 11.97
N PRO A 172 10.89 6.39 12.60
CA PRO A 172 9.52 6.84 12.40
C PRO A 172 9.15 7.13 10.94
N THR A 173 10.12 7.55 10.12
CA THR A 173 9.94 7.89 8.71
C THR A 173 9.59 6.69 7.82
N THR A 174 9.86 5.45 8.26
CA THR A 174 9.55 4.24 7.48
C THR A 174 8.14 3.72 7.73
N GLN A 175 7.47 4.16 8.80
CA GLN A 175 6.21 3.55 9.28
C GLN A 175 5.11 3.52 8.21
N ALA A 176 4.99 4.58 7.39
CA ALA A 176 3.99 4.64 6.33
C ALA A 176 4.21 3.56 5.26
N PHE A 177 5.45 3.41 4.79
CA PHE A 177 5.84 2.40 3.81
C PHE A 177 5.73 0.98 4.38
N ASP A 178 6.20 0.77 5.61
CA ASP A 178 6.11 -0.51 6.30
C ASP A 178 4.66 -0.98 6.51
N GLY A 179 3.78 -0.05 6.89
CA GLY A 179 2.36 -0.33 7.08
C GLY A 179 1.64 -0.62 5.75
N TYR A 180 2.01 0.06 4.68
CA TYR A 180 1.53 -0.26 3.33
C TYR A 180 2.00 -1.64 2.87
N ALA A 181 3.27 -1.96 3.05
CA ALA A 181 3.81 -3.27 2.70
C ALA A 181 3.14 -4.41 3.50
N TYR A 182 2.88 -4.20 4.79
CA TYR A 182 2.07 -5.13 5.59
C TYR A 182 0.67 -5.32 4.99
N PHE A 183 -0.02 -4.22 4.64
CA PHE A 183 -1.32 -4.27 4.00
C PHE A 183 -1.31 -5.08 2.70
N VAL A 184 -0.29 -4.89 1.85
CA VAL A 184 -0.10 -5.64 0.59
C VAL A 184 0.12 -7.12 0.88
N GLY A 185 0.95 -7.47 1.86
CA GLY A 185 1.20 -8.85 2.26
C GLY A 185 -0.06 -9.58 2.72
N VAL A 186 -0.84 -8.98 3.62
CA VAL A 186 -2.12 -9.54 4.11
C VAL A 186 -3.16 -9.60 2.99
N SER A 187 -3.28 -8.56 2.16
CA SER A 187 -4.21 -8.53 1.04
C SER A 187 -3.89 -9.59 -0.01
N THR A 188 -2.60 -9.84 -0.24
CA THR A 188 -2.14 -10.91 -1.13
C THR A 188 -2.49 -12.27 -0.56
N TYR A 189 -2.31 -12.48 0.75
CA TYR A 189 -2.76 -13.70 1.42
C TYR A 189 -4.28 -13.90 1.26
N ASN A 190 -5.07 -12.86 1.54
CA ASN A 190 -6.52 -12.89 1.35
C ASN A 190 -6.92 -13.30 -0.08
N ARG A 191 -6.29 -12.71 -1.09
CA ARG A 191 -6.55 -13.01 -2.50
C ARG A 191 -6.18 -14.45 -2.86
N LEU A 192 -5.00 -14.92 -2.47
CA LEU A 192 -4.51 -16.24 -2.84
C LEU A 192 -5.22 -17.38 -2.09
N HIS A 193 -5.68 -17.13 -0.86
CA HIS A 193 -6.31 -18.14 0.01
C HIS A 193 -7.82 -17.93 0.21
N ARG A 194 -8.42 -17.00 -0.55
CA ARG A 194 -9.85 -16.63 -0.48
C ARG A 194 -10.32 -16.30 0.95
N GLN A 195 -9.49 -15.56 1.67
CA GLN A 195 -9.77 -15.07 3.03
C GLN A 195 -10.21 -13.60 3.00
N ASN A 196 -10.72 -13.11 4.13
CA ASN A 196 -11.09 -11.71 4.32
C ASN A 196 -10.61 -11.19 5.69
N ILE A 197 -9.31 -11.35 5.93
CA ILE A 197 -8.67 -10.91 7.18
C ILE A 197 -8.47 -9.40 7.13
N ALA A 198 -8.96 -8.70 8.16
CA ALA A 198 -8.75 -7.27 8.31
C ALA A 198 -7.28 -6.98 8.67
N PRO A 199 -6.58 -6.12 7.93
CA PRO A 199 -5.23 -5.67 8.30
C PRO A 199 -5.28 -4.80 9.58
N LEU A 200 -4.40 -5.07 10.54
CA LEU A 200 -4.36 -4.42 11.85
C LEU A 200 -2.97 -3.83 12.13
N VAL A 201 -2.88 -2.51 12.20
CA VAL A 201 -1.63 -1.77 12.44
C VAL A 201 -1.66 -1.00 13.76
N ALA A 202 -0.51 -0.77 14.39
CA ALA A 202 -0.39 -0.12 15.69
C ALA A 202 -0.47 1.41 15.65
N THR A 203 -0.06 2.05 14.54
CA THR A 203 0.07 3.51 14.48
C THR A 203 -0.74 4.11 13.33
N PRO A 204 -1.23 5.36 13.47
CA PRO A 204 -1.86 6.07 12.36
C PRO A 204 -0.95 6.22 11.14
N ALA A 205 0.35 6.38 11.35
CA ALA A 205 1.34 6.48 10.27
C ALA A 205 1.35 5.20 9.41
N GLN A 206 1.33 4.02 10.03
CA GLN A 206 1.25 2.73 9.32
C GLN A 206 -0.05 2.54 8.52
N ALA A 207 -1.12 3.25 8.86
CA ALA A 207 -2.40 3.18 8.16
C ALA A 207 -2.53 4.18 7.00
N SER A 208 -1.62 5.16 6.93
CA SER A 208 -1.82 6.41 6.17
C SER A 208 -1.89 6.23 4.64
N LEU A 209 -1.23 5.20 4.09
CA LEU A 209 -1.15 4.99 2.64
C LEU A 209 -2.25 4.10 2.06
N TRP A 210 -3.09 3.47 2.89
CA TRP A 210 -4.15 2.57 2.43
C TRP A 210 -5.53 2.85 3.06
N GLY A 211 -5.66 3.95 3.82
CA GLY A 211 -6.93 4.37 4.42
C GLY A 211 -7.38 3.51 5.60
N GLY A 212 -6.46 2.80 6.24
CA GLY A 212 -6.73 1.98 7.41
C GLY A 212 -6.97 2.79 8.68
N LYS A 213 -7.20 2.08 9.79
CA LYS A 213 -7.20 2.68 11.13
C LYS A 213 -6.23 1.93 12.03
N ALA A 214 -5.51 2.67 12.86
CA ALA A 214 -4.69 2.11 13.89
C ALA A 214 -5.55 1.44 14.98
N THR A 215 -5.03 0.37 15.56
CA THR A 215 -5.61 -0.34 16.71
C THR A 215 -4.54 -0.58 17.75
N GLY A 216 -4.93 -0.70 19.01
CA GLY A 216 -4.00 -0.98 20.11
C GLY A 216 -4.67 -1.75 21.24
N THR A 217 -3.83 -2.24 22.15
CA THR A 217 -4.24 -2.78 23.45
C THR A 217 -3.83 -1.80 24.55
N THR A 218 -3.91 -2.21 25.82
CA THR A 218 -3.20 -1.51 26.90
C THR A 218 -1.72 -1.87 26.94
N ALA A 219 -0.93 -1.02 27.61
CA ALA A 219 0.51 -1.19 27.82
C ALA A 219 0.81 -1.43 29.31
N HIS A 220 1.91 -2.12 29.62
CA HIS A 220 2.32 -2.37 31.02
C HIS A 220 2.44 -1.08 31.83
N ALA A 221 2.93 0.01 31.22
CA ALA A 221 3.06 1.29 31.89
C ALA A 221 1.73 1.79 32.49
N LEU A 222 0.60 1.59 31.79
CA LEU A 222 -0.71 1.91 32.34
C LEU A 222 -1.02 1.09 33.58
N VAL A 223 -0.78 -0.22 33.55
CA VAL A 223 -1.01 -1.12 34.69
C VAL A 223 -0.11 -0.71 35.88
N MET A 224 1.12 -0.27 35.62
CA MET A 224 2.02 0.26 36.66
C MET A 224 1.50 1.56 37.28
N CYS A 225 0.86 2.46 36.51
CA CYS A 225 0.21 3.66 37.06
C CYS A 225 -0.91 3.33 38.04
N PHE A 226 -1.49 2.14 37.97
CA PHE A 226 -2.50 1.62 38.89
C PHE A 226 -1.90 0.62 39.89
N LEU A 227 -0.61 0.76 40.21
CA LEU A 227 0.10 -0.05 41.22
C LEU A 227 -0.02 -1.55 40.96
N ARG A 228 0.07 -1.93 39.68
CA ARG A 228 -0.06 -3.30 39.17
C ARG A 228 -1.48 -3.88 39.24
N ASP A 229 -2.50 -3.07 39.54
CA ASP A 229 -3.90 -3.50 39.47
C ASP A 229 -4.43 -3.37 38.03
N THR A 230 -4.33 -4.48 37.29
CA THR A 230 -4.87 -4.61 35.93
C THR A 230 -6.38 -4.33 35.88
N THR A 231 -7.13 -4.71 36.92
CA THR A 231 -8.58 -4.58 36.96
C THR A 231 -8.99 -3.12 37.12
N ALA A 232 -8.40 -2.42 38.08
CA ALA A 232 -8.65 -0.99 38.31
C ALA A 232 -8.31 -0.16 37.06
N ALA A 233 -7.13 -0.42 36.45
CA ALA A 233 -6.72 0.26 35.22
C ALA A 233 -7.74 0.06 34.08
N MET A 234 -8.18 -1.19 33.89
CA MET A 234 -9.11 -1.52 32.81
C MET A 234 -10.52 -0.97 33.05
N LEU A 235 -11.00 -0.92 34.29
CA LEU A 235 -12.30 -0.32 34.62
C LEU A 235 -12.33 1.18 34.32
N GLU A 236 -11.26 1.92 34.65
CA GLU A 236 -11.16 3.34 34.31
C GLU A 236 -11.01 3.55 32.80
N PHE A 237 -10.25 2.69 32.11
CA PHE A 237 -10.20 2.68 30.65
C PHE A 237 -11.60 2.48 30.04
N ALA A 238 -12.37 1.52 30.56
CA ALA A 238 -13.74 1.26 30.15
C ALA A 238 -14.62 2.49 30.35
N ARG A 239 -14.60 3.10 31.54
CA ARG A 239 -15.43 4.27 31.88
C ARG A 239 -15.19 5.47 30.95
N LEU A 240 -13.94 5.74 30.59
CA LEU A 240 -13.55 6.99 29.92
C LEU A 240 -13.50 6.91 28.39
N MET A 241 -13.11 5.77 27.81
CA MET A 241 -12.94 5.67 26.36
C MET A 241 -14.28 5.41 25.64
N PRO A 242 -14.43 5.81 24.36
CA PRO A 242 -15.66 5.54 23.61
C PRO A 242 -15.77 4.03 23.28
N PRO A 243 -16.98 3.47 23.13
CA PRO A 243 -17.20 2.02 23.02
C PRO A 243 -16.60 1.36 21.76
N ASP A 244 -16.27 2.14 20.73
CA ASP A 244 -15.61 1.66 19.51
C ASP A 244 -14.12 1.33 19.72
N VAL A 245 -13.51 1.81 20.81
CA VAL A 245 -12.14 1.42 21.21
C VAL A 245 -12.19 0.07 21.93
N LYS A 246 -11.59 -0.96 21.34
CA LYS A 246 -11.60 -2.32 21.92
C LYS A 246 -10.85 -2.37 23.26
N ARG A 247 -11.46 -2.99 24.27
CA ARG A 247 -10.83 -3.23 25.59
C ARG A 247 -10.07 -4.55 25.57
N VAL A 248 -8.74 -4.47 25.48
CA VAL A 248 -7.85 -5.63 25.56
C VAL A 248 -6.96 -5.48 26.78
N ALA A 249 -7.16 -6.31 27.80
CA ALA A 249 -6.44 -6.25 29.06
C ALA A 249 -5.09 -6.96 28.96
N LEU A 250 -4.00 -6.33 29.41
CA LEU A 250 -2.67 -6.93 29.47
C LEU A 250 -2.49 -7.64 30.82
N VAL A 251 -2.43 -8.97 30.82
CA VAL A 251 -2.66 -9.79 32.03
C VAL A 251 -1.40 -10.41 32.63
N ASP A 252 -0.24 -10.20 32.04
CA ASP A 252 1.04 -10.77 32.49
C ASP A 252 1.84 -9.85 33.44
N SER A 253 1.34 -8.64 33.73
CA SER A 253 2.00 -7.65 34.61
C SER A 253 2.26 -8.17 36.04
N ASN A 254 1.51 -9.17 36.48
CA ASN A 254 1.67 -9.82 37.78
C ASN A 254 2.24 -11.24 37.71
N ASN A 255 2.67 -11.67 36.53
CA ASN A 255 3.11 -13.04 36.26
C ASN A 255 2.03 -14.10 36.57
N ASP A 256 0.75 -13.72 36.52
CA ASP A 256 -0.40 -14.61 36.71
C ASP A 256 -1.47 -14.29 35.67
N CYS A 257 -1.20 -14.67 34.41
CA CYS A 257 -2.09 -14.39 33.30
C CYS A 257 -3.51 -14.94 33.53
N VAL A 258 -3.62 -16.11 34.14
CA VAL A 258 -4.91 -16.77 34.39
C VAL A 258 -5.69 -16.00 35.46
N GLY A 259 -5.08 -15.71 36.60
CA GLY A 259 -5.73 -14.98 37.69
C GLY A 259 -6.15 -13.57 37.29
N ASP A 260 -5.27 -12.82 36.62
CA ASP A 260 -5.60 -11.46 36.19
C ASP A 260 -6.66 -11.43 35.07
N SER A 261 -6.66 -12.43 34.17
CA SER A 261 -7.75 -12.60 33.19
C SER A 261 -9.10 -12.77 33.87
N VAL A 262 -9.16 -13.61 34.90
CA VAL A 262 -10.41 -13.88 35.65
C VAL A 262 -10.89 -12.65 36.40
N LYS A 263 -10.00 -11.95 37.12
CA LYS A 263 -10.35 -10.75 37.90
C LYS A 263 -10.96 -9.66 37.00
N VAL A 264 -10.28 -9.35 35.88
CA VAL A 264 -10.73 -8.32 34.94
C VAL A 264 -12.07 -8.71 34.31
N ALA A 265 -12.20 -9.95 33.83
CA ALA A 265 -13.41 -10.42 33.15
C ALA A 265 -14.64 -10.35 34.08
N LEU A 266 -14.49 -10.75 35.34
CA LEU A 266 -15.56 -10.68 36.34
C LEU A 266 -15.99 -9.24 36.62
N ALA A 267 -15.03 -8.36 36.93
CA ALA A 267 -15.33 -6.97 37.26
C ALA A 267 -16.01 -6.24 36.09
N PHE A 268 -15.59 -6.52 34.85
CA PHE A 268 -16.23 -6.00 33.66
C PHE A 268 -17.66 -6.51 33.50
N PHE A 269 -17.89 -7.82 33.67
CA PHE A 269 -19.21 -8.41 33.53
C PHE A 269 -20.21 -7.89 34.58
N GLU A 270 -19.78 -7.77 35.83
CA GLU A 270 -20.60 -7.20 36.91
C GLU A 270 -21.01 -5.76 36.58
N ARG A 271 -20.08 -4.96 36.07
CA ARG A 271 -20.36 -3.57 35.67
C ARG A 271 -21.27 -3.49 34.44
N PHE A 272 -21.07 -4.38 33.47
CA PHE A 272 -21.90 -4.54 32.29
C PHE A 272 -23.36 -4.84 32.68
N CYS A 273 -23.58 -5.85 33.52
CA CYS A 273 -24.91 -6.22 34.02
C CYS A 273 -25.58 -5.09 34.81
N ALA A 274 -24.85 -4.45 35.74
CA ALA A 274 -25.39 -3.36 36.54
C ALA A 274 -25.86 -2.15 35.69
N LEU A 275 -25.22 -1.89 34.54
CA LEU A 275 -25.63 -0.83 33.61
C LEU A 275 -26.79 -1.26 32.72
N LYS A 276 -26.82 -2.54 32.28
CA LYS A 276 -27.94 -3.14 31.54
C LYS A 276 -29.24 -3.09 32.35
N GLU A 277 -29.18 -3.47 33.63
CA GLU A 277 -30.32 -3.45 34.54
C GLU A 277 -30.89 -2.03 34.77
N ARG A 278 -30.05 -1.01 34.61
CA ARG A 278 -30.45 0.42 34.68
C ARG A 278 -30.90 1.00 33.35
N GLY A 279 -31.03 0.18 32.29
CA GLY A 279 -31.39 0.63 30.95
C GLY A 279 -30.33 1.50 30.25
N SER A 280 -29.09 1.49 30.74
CA SER A 280 -27.99 2.31 30.21
C SER A 280 -27.17 1.53 29.17
N ASP A 281 -27.82 1.03 28.12
CA ASP A 281 -27.23 0.11 27.14
C ASP A 281 -25.95 0.64 26.48
N GLY A 282 -25.92 1.92 26.10
CA GLY A 282 -24.74 2.53 25.48
C GLY A 282 -23.54 2.61 26.41
N GLU A 283 -23.76 2.84 27.71
CA GLU A 283 -22.70 2.84 28.71
C GLU A 283 -22.26 1.42 29.06
N ALA A 284 -23.19 0.45 29.09
CA ALA A 284 -22.86 -0.95 29.31
C ALA A 284 -21.87 -1.47 28.27
N GLU A 285 -22.04 -1.11 26.99
CA GLU A 285 -21.13 -1.57 25.92
C GLU A 285 -19.67 -1.13 26.11
N LYS A 286 -19.40 -0.04 26.86
CA LYS A 286 -18.02 0.33 27.21
C LYS A 286 -17.32 -0.70 28.11
N PHE A 287 -18.10 -1.49 28.85
CA PHE A 287 -17.66 -2.57 29.72
C PHE A 287 -17.73 -3.94 29.04
N ARG A 288 -17.86 -4.00 27.71
CA ARG A 288 -17.61 -5.24 26.96
C ARG A 288 -16.11 -5.47 26.84
N LEU A 289 -15.59 -6.47 27.55
CA LEU A 289 -14.19 -6.88 27.46
C LEU A 289 -13.97 -7.59 26.11
N PHE A 290 -13.23 -6.95 25.20
CA PHE A 290 -12.95 -7.55 23.89
C PHE A 290 -12.00 -8.74 24.03
N GLY A 291 -10.98 -8.64 24.88
CA GLY A 291 -10.04 -9.73 25.08
C GLY A 291 -9.03 -9.51 26.20
N VAL A 292 -8.21 -10.53 26.40
CA VAL A 292 -7.03 -10.52 27.27
C VAL A 292 -5.79 -10.81 26.42
N ARG A 293 -4.67 -10.16 26.77
CA ARG A 293 -3.39 -10.27 26.07
C ARG A 293 -2.33 -10.77 27.04
N ALA A 294 -1.69 -11.88 26.66
CA ALA A 294 -0.48 -12.36 27.32
C ALA A 294 0.74 -11.92 26.50
N ASP A 295 1.74 -11.33 27.17
CA ASP A 295 3.01 -10.86 26.59
C ASP A 295 4.21 -11.29 27.46
N THR A 296 4.05 -12.40 28.21
CA THR A 296 5.03 -12.92 29.17
C THR A 296 6.43 -13.01 28.55
N ALA A 297 7.41 -12.44 29.24
CA ALA A 297 8.81 -12.43 28.81
C ALA A 297 9.35 -13.85 28.58
N GLU A 298 10.23 -14.01 27.58
CA GLU A 298 10.71 -15.31 27.08
C GLU A 298 11.51 -16.13 28.09
N ASP A 299 11.98 -15.50 29.17
CA ASP A 299 12.75 -16.07 30.26
C ASP A 299 11.95 -16.26 31.55
N VAL A 300 10.66 -15.88 31.55
CA VAL A 300 9.78 -15.94 32.74
C VAL A 300 8.74 -17.05 32.58
N VAL A 301 8.62 -17.90 33.61
CA VAL A 301 7.54 -18.89 33.71
C VAL A 301 6.36 -18.29 34.46
N ASP A 302 5.20 -18.22 33.79
CA ASP A 302 3.95 -17.75 34.38
C ASP A 302 3.55 -18.62 35.59
N LEU A 303 3.08 -18.00 36.67
CA LEU A 303 2.69 -18.66 37.91
C LEU A 303 1.69 -19.80 37.66
N SER A 304 0.77 -19.61 36.70
CA SER A 304 -0.25 -20.62 36.36
C SER A 304 0.31 -21.89 35.70
N LEU A 305 1.60 -21.89 35.35
CA LEU A 305 2.32 -23.03 34.77
C LEU A 305 3.29 -23.69 35.76
N GLN A 306 3.51 -23.12 36.93
CA GLN A 306 4.47 -23.66 37.90
C GLN A 306 4.00 -24.99 38.52
N PRO A 307 4.94 -25.87 38.94
CA PRO A 307 6.40 -25.68 38.92
C PRO A 307 7.08 -26.03 37.59
N ASP A 308 6.46 -26.86 36.74
CA ASP A 308 7.14 -27.51 35.59
C ASP A 308 6.89 -26.80 34.24
N GLY A 309 6.47 -25.53 34.29
CA GLY A 309 6.11 -24.73 33.13
C GLY A 309 7.28 -24.31 32.26
N ARG A 310 7.01 -24.08 30.97
CA ARG A 310 7.96 -23.45 30.03
C ARG A 310 7.84 -21.93 30.09
N PRO A 311 8.94 -21.19 29.88
CA PRO A 311 8.92 -19.73 29.94
C PRO A 311 8.30 -19.09 28.69
N GLY A 312 7.88 -17.83 28.84
CA GLY A 312 7.21 -17.03 27.83
C GLY A 312 5.76 -17.45 27.58
N VAL A 313 5.15 -16.83 26.56
CA VAL A 313 3.81 -17.22 26.11
C VAL A 313 3.90 -18.56 25.37
N VAL A 314 3.27 -19.59 25.95
CA VAL A 314 3.22 -20.97 25.44
C VAL A 314 1.79 -21.48 25.26
N VAL A 315 1.61 -22.54 24.47
CA VAL A 315 0.30 -23.12 24.14
C VAL A 315 -0.52 -23.47 25.40
N GLU A 316 0.10 -24.09 26.39
CA GLU A 316 -0.57 -24.51 27.63
C GLU A 316 -1.18 -23.32 28.38
N LEU A 317 -0.46 -22.19 28.45
CA LEU A 317 -0.93 -20.96 29.08
C LEU A 317 -2.24 -20.49 28.45
N THR A 318 -2.28 -20.43 27.12
CA THR A 318 -3.47 -19.99 26.37
C THR A 318 -4.67 -20.92 26.61
N LYS A 319 -4.44 -22.24 26.69
CA LYS A 319 -5.48 -23.23 27.00
C LYS A 319 -5.98 -23.11 28.45
N LYS A 320 -5.10 -22.78 29.41
CA LYS A 320 -5.48 -22.52 30.81
C LYS A 320 -6.28 -21.23 30.94
N MET A 321 -5.85 -20.15 30.28
CA MET A 321 -6.59 -18.89 30.22
C MET A 321 -8.00 -19.08 29.65
N ARG A 322 -8.13 -19.78 28.52
CA ARG A 322 -9.44 -20.06 27.89
C ARG A 322 -10.37 -20.83 28.83
N ARG A 323 -9.87 -21.93 29.42
CA ARG A 323 -10.64 -22.74 30.39
C ARG A 323 -11.10 -21.92 31.60
N ALA A 324 -10.23 -21.06 32.14
CA ALA A 324 -10.56 -20.22 33.28
C ALA A 324 -11.64 -19.17 32.94
N LEU A 325 -11.55 -18.54 31.77
CA LEU A 325 -12.57 -17.60 31.29
C LEU A 325 -13.92 -18.30 31.06
N ASP A 326 -13.92 -19.47 30.42
CA ASP A 326 -15.16 -20.22 30.16
C ASP A 326 -15.83 -20.70 31.47
N ALA A 327 -15.03 -21.07 32.48
CA ALA A 327 -15.54 -21.47 33.79
C ALA A 327 -16.35 -20.35 34.49
N LEU A 328 -16.11 -19.07 34.18
CA LEU A 328 -16.86 -17.95 34.75
C LEU A 328 -18.34 -17.98 34.37
N ALA A 329 -18.69 -18.55 33.22
CA ALA A 329 -20.08 -18.71 32.80
C ALA A 329 -20.91 -19.64 33.72
N HIS A 330 -20.24 -20.51 34.48
CA HIS A 330 -20.88 -21.50 35.36
C HIS A 330 -20.94 -21.07 36.83
N ARG A 331 -20.50 -19.85 37.14
CA ARG A 331 -20.70 -19.26 38.46
C ARG A 331 -22.19 -19.09 38.78
N PRO A 332 -22.58 -18.96 40.07
CA PRO A 332 -23.98 -18.84 40.48
C PRO A 332 -24.57 -17.46 40.12
N TRP A 333 -24.79 -17.22 38.83
CA TRP A 333 -25.42 -16.01 38.29
C TRP A 333 -26.93 -16.02 38.53
N GLN A 334 -27.52 -14.83 38.67
CA GLN A 334 -28.97 -14.68 38.71
C GLN A 334 -29.61 -15.23 37.44
N SER A 335 -30.84 -15.73 37.53
CA SER A 335 -31.51 -16.42 36.40
C SER A 335 -31.51 -15.61 35.10
N GLN A 336 -31.67 -14.28 35.20
CA GLN A 336 -31.68 -13.35 34.06
C GLN A 336 -30.29 -13.12 33.44
N GLN A 337 -29.22 -13.38 34.19
CA GLN A 337 -27.83 -13.14 33.78
C GLN A 337 -27.15 -14.40 33.20
N LYS A 338 -27.71 -15.60 33.42
CA LYS A 338 -27.06 -16.88 33.03
C LYS A 338 -26.73 -16.97 31.55
N GLU A 339 -27.70 -16.71 30.67
CA GLU A 339 -27.48 -16.78 29.23
C GLU A 339 -26.53 -15.67 28.75
N LEU A 340 -26.64 -14.49 29.35
CA LEU A 340 -25.75 -13.36 29.07
C LEU A 340 -24.30 -13.67 29.47
N ALA A 341 -24.08 -14.28 30.64
CA ALA A 341 -22.76 -14.69 31.12
C ALA A 341 -22.11 -15.72 30.16
N GLN A 342 -22.87 -16.72 29.74
CA GLN A 342 -22.39 -17.73 28.78
C GLN A 342 -21.91 -17.10 27.47
N ARG A 343 -22.68 -16.16 26.91
CA ARG A 343 -22.28 -15.45 25.69
C ARG A 343 -21.07 -14.54 25.95
N TYR A 344 -21.14 -13.73 27.01
CA TYR A 344 -20.12 -12.74 27.34
C TYR A 344 -18.73 -13.35 27.53
N PHE A 345 -18.58 -14.35 28.41
CA PHE A 345 -17.27 -14.92 28.71
C PHE A 345 -16.69 -15.73 27.54
N ARG A 346 -17.55 -16.42 26.77
CA ARG A 346 -17.14 -17.15 25.56
C ARG A 346 -16.63 -16.23 24.46
N GLU A 347 -17.16 -15.01 24.37
CA GLU A 347 -16.76 -14.03 23.36
C GLU A 347 -15.41 -13.35 23.63
N ILE A 348 -14.92 -13.36 24.88
CA ILE A 348 -13.63 -12.75 25.26
C ILE A 348 -12.51 -13.39 24.44
N LYS A 349 -11.75 -12.59 23.71
CA LYS A 349 -10.65 -13.04 22.84
C LYS A 349 -9.34 -13.21 23.58
N ILE A 350 -8.49 -14.11 23.11
CA ILE A 350 -7.11 -14.27 23.60
C ILE A 350 -6.13 -13.76 22.55
N VAL A 351 -5.32 -12.78 22.93
CA VAL A 351 -4.22 -12.23 22.12
C VAL A 351 -2.90 -12.76 22.68
N ALA A 352 -2.12 -13.43 21.85
CA ALA A 352 -0.77 -13.87 22.21
C ALA A 352 0.28 -12.96 21.57
N SER A 353 1.20 -12.44 22.36
CA SER A 353 2.29 -11.57 21.90
C SER A 353 3.60 -12.01 22.58
N GLY A 354 4.73 -11.45 22.13
CA GLY A 354 6.05 -11.73 22.68
C GLY A 354 6.77 -12.82 21.90
N GLY A 355 7.78 -12.41 21.13
CA GLY A 355 8.66 -13.35 20.41
C GLY A 355 8.01 -14.14 19.26
N PHE A 356 6.81 -13.77 18.80
CA PHE A 356 6.15 -14.52 17.74
C PHE A 356 6.81 -14.30 16.37
N ASN A 357 7.11 -15.42 15.71
CA ASN A 357 7.62 -15.55 14.36
C ASN A 357 6.83 -16.65 13.63
N VAL A 358 7.21 -16.97 12.38
CA VAL A 358 6.52 -17.98 11.56
C VAL A 358 6.49 -19.35 12.26
N GLU A 359 7.61 -19.76 12.85
CA GLU A 359 7.79 -21.06 13.49
C GLU A 359 6.94 -21.18 14.77
N LYS A 360 6.94 -20.15 15.62
CA LYS A 360 6.17 -20.11 16.87
C LYS A 360 4.67 -20.07 16.59
N ILE A 361 4.22 -19.30 15.58
CA ILE A 361 2.80 -19.30 15.16
C ILE A 361 2.41 -20.69 14.64
N ALA A 362 3.22 -21.29 13.77
CA ALA A 362 2.92 -22.62 13.22
C ALA A 362 2.87 -23.71 14.31
N LEU A 363 3.72 -23.61 15.34
CA LEU A 363 3.62 -24.46 16.53
C LEU A 363 2.28 -24.26 17.25
N PHE A 364 1.88 -23.02 17.49
CA PHE A 364 0.62 -22.72 18.19
C PHE A 364 -0.60 -23.23 17.42
N GLU A 365 -0.62 -23.05 16.09
CA GLU A 365 -1.71 -23.56 15.26
C GLU A 365 -1.75 -25.09 15.24
N ARG A 366 -0.60 -25.76 15.11
CA ARG A 366 -0.51 -27.23 15.11
C ARG A 366 -0.97 -27.84 16.44
N GLU A 367 -0.66 -27.19 17.55
CA GLU A 367 -1.00 -27.66 18.90
C GLU A 367 -2.38 -27.16 19.37
N GLU A 368 -3.17 -26.56 18.47
CA GLU A 368 -4.51 -26.04 18.73
C GLU A 368 -4.55 -25.07 19.92
N ALA A 369 -3.63 -24.11 19.94
CA ALA A 369 -3.61 -23.06 20.95
C ALA A 369 -4.90 -22.24 20.95
N CYS A 370 -5.39 -21.87 22.14
CA CYS A 370 -6.57 -21.03 22.29
C CYS A 370 -6.20 -19.55 22.10
N VAL A 371 -5.83 -19.19 20.88
CA VAL A 371 -5.44 -17.83 20.48
C VAL A 371 -6.34 -17.36 19.34
N ASP A 372 -6.87 -16.16 19.47
CA ASP A 372 -7.67 -15.50 18.42
C ASP A 372 -6.80 -14.53 17.58
N PHE A 373 -5.76 -13.96 18.17
CA PHE A 373 -4.89 -12.95 17.54
C PHE A 373 -3.42 -13.14 17.92
N TYR A 374 -2.51 -12.90 16.97
CA TYR A 374 -1.07 -12.85 17.24
C TYR A 374 -0.53 -11.42 17.15
N GLY A 375 0.17 -10.97 18.19
CA GLY A 375 0.94 -9.73 18.17
C GLY A 375 2.39 -9.99 17.76
N VAL A 376 2.81 -9.43 16.62
CA VAL A 376 4.16 -9.66 16.09
C VAL A 376 4.94 -8.35 15.96
N GLY A 377 6.18 -8.37 16.46
CA GLY A 377 7.13 -7.25 16.43
C GLY A 377 8.19 -7.42 15.35
N SER A 378 9.45 -7.47 15.75
CA SER A 378 10.63 -7.47 14.87
C SER A 378 10.67 -8.57 13.80
N ALA A 379 9.90 -9.66 13.94
CA ALA A 379 9.85 -10.74 12.94
C ALA A 379 9.37 -10.26 11.56
N TYR A 380 8.62 -9.15 11.46
CA TYR A 380 8.29 -8.53 10.17
C TYR A 380 9.53 -8.03 9.40
N PHE A 381 10.65 -7.82 10.08
CA PHE A 381 11.90 -7.34 9.50
C PHE A 381 12.98 -8.43 9.41
N GLY A 382 12.72 -9.62 9.95
CA GLY A 382 13.74 -10.65 10.21
C GLY A 382 14.12 -11.59 9.06
N SER A 383 13.29 -11.78 8.02
CA SER A 383 13.56 -12.82 6.99
C SER A 383 14.61 -12.46 5.93
N GLY A 384 15.85 -12.25 6.34
CA GLY A 384 16.97 -12.09 5.40
C GLY A 384 16.83 -10.93 4.41
N GLN A 385 17.82 -10.81 3.54
CA GLN A 385 17.92 -9.73 2.55
C GLN A 385 16.93 -9.92 1.40
N CYS A 386 16.25 -8.86 0.97
CA CYS A 386 15.39 -8.88 -0.21
C CYS A 386 15.95 -7.92 -1.27
N ASP A 387 17.23 -8.09 -1.55
CA ASP A 387 17.98 -7.11 -2.33
C ASP A 387 17.56 -7.18 -3.79
N TYR A 388 17.04 -6.06 -4.26
CA TYR A 388 16.89 -5.82 -5.67
C TYR A 388 18.21 -5.35 -6.28
N THR A 389 18.34 -5.56 -7.57
CA THR A 389 19.40 -5.00 -8.40
C THR A 389 18.75 -4.55 -9.69
N ALA A 390 19.27 -3.47 -10.24
CA ALA A 390 18.90 -3.00 -11.56
C ALA A 390 20.09 -3.17 -12.48
N ASP A 391 19.83 -3.57 -13.72
CA ASP A 391 20.89 -3.73 -14.71
C ASP A 391 20.36 -3.27 -16.08
N VAL A 392 21.17 -2.49 -16.79
CA VAL A 392 20.97 -2.28 -18.23
C VAL A 392 21.25 -3.59 -18.94
N VAL A 393 20.27 -4.08 -19.70
CA VAL A 393 20.35 -5.37 -20.41
C VAL A 393 20.36 -5.21 -21.92
N ARG A 394 19.81 -4.10 -22.43
CA ARG A 394 19.83 -3.75 -23.85
C ARG A 394 20.11 -2.26 -24.04
N VAL A 395 20.78 -1.92 -25.13
CA VAL A 395 21.02 -0.54 -25.58
C VAL A 395 20.51 -0.40 -27.01
N LYS A 396 19.86 0.72 -27.33
CA LYS A 396 19.37 1.01 -28.67
C LYS A 396 20.46 1.72 -29.48
N VAL A 397 20.95 1.06 -30.54
CA VAL A 397 22.02 1.55 -31.42
C VAL A 397 21.57 1.42 -32.88
N GLY A 398 21.68 2.49 -33.66
CA GLY A 398 21.18 2.52 -35.05
C GLY A 398 19.68 2.21 -35.15
N GLY A 399 18.88 2.65 -34.17
CA GLY A 399 17.44 2.41 -34.11
C GLY A 399 17.01 1.00 -33.69
N ARG A 400 17.94 0.07 -33.44
CA ARG A 400 17.67 -1.33 -33.05
C ARG A 400 18.14 -1.63 -31.64
N TRP A 401 17.44 -2.53 -30.94
CA TRP A 401 17.85 -3.02 -29.62
C TRP A 401 18.94 -4.08 -29.75
N HIS A 402 20.02 -3.91 -28.99
CA HIS A 402 21.12 -4.87 -28.89
C HIS A 402 21.28 -5.31 -27.46
N GLN A 403 21.49 -6.61 -27.23
CA GLN A 403 21.87 -7.10 -25.90
C GLN A 403 23.23 -6.54 -25.52
N CYS A 404 23.30 -5.89 -24.36
CA CYS A 404 24.48 -5.18 -23.86
C CYS A 404 24.54 -5.25 -22.33
N ALA A 405 24.21 -6.42 -21.79
CA ALA A 405 24.18 -6.66 -20.35
C ALA A 405 25.59 -6.96 -19.81
N LYS A 406 25.84 -6.64 -18.53
CA LYS A 406 27.07 -7.09 -17.85
C LYS A 406 27.13 -8.62 -17.80
N VAL A 407 28.34 -9.18 -17.70
CA VAL A 407 28.56 -10.63 -17.60
C VAL A 407 27.71 -11.23 -16.47
N GLY A 408 27.05 -12.36 -16.74
CA GLY A 408 26.14 -13.02 -15.81
C GLY A 408 24.71 -12.44 -15.78
N ARG A 409 24.43 -11.42 -16.60
CA ARG A 409 23.08 -10.87 -16.82
C ARG A 409 22.62 -11.09 -18.25
N ALA A 410 21.31 -11.07 -18.42
CA ALA A 410 20.65 -11.14 -19.71
C ALA A 410 19.32 -10.38 -19.61
N PRO A 411 18.72 -9.98 -20.74
CA PRO A 411 17.33 -9.56 -20.73
C PRO A 411 16.46 -10.73 -20.30
N TRP A 412 15.77 -10.57 -19.18
CA TRP A 412 14.90 -11.59 -18.63
C TRP A 412 13.43 -11.29 -18.96
N GLU A 413 12.66 -12.36 -19.09
CA GLU A 413 11.24 -12.28 -19.37
C GLU A 413 10.43 -12.53 -18.10
N ASN A 414 9.32 -11.81 -17.99
CA ASN A 414 8.32 -12.03 -16.96
C ASN A 414 6.94 -11.80 -17.60
N PRO A 415 6.10 -12.86 -17.75
CA PRO A 415 4.79 -12.74 -18.39
C PRO A 415 3.80 -11.88 -17.59
N ASP A 416 4.10 -11.59 -16.32
CA ASP A 416 3.27 -10.77 -15.44
C ASP A 416 3.54 -9.27 -15.61
N LEU A 417 4.59 -8.89 -16.35
CA LEU A 417 4.82 -7.50 -16.69
C LEU A 417 3.69 -6.97 -17.57
N ARG A 418 3.23 -5.76 -17.23
CA ARG A 418 2.23 -5.01 -17.98
C ARG A 418 2.77 -3.61 -18.25
N LYS A 419 2.48 -3.07 -19.43
CA LYS A 419 2.76 -1.66 -19.72
C LYS A 419 2.00 -0.79 -18.74
N VAL A 420 2.69 0.16 -18.12
CA VAL A 420 2.07 1.18 -17.26
C VAL A 420 1.35 2.17 -18.16
N VAL A 421 0.01 2.13 -18.14
CA VAL A 421 -0.84 2.96 -18.98
C VAL A 421 -1.22 4.23 -18.25
N ARG A 422 -1.12 5.36 -18.95
CA ARG A 422 -1.44 6.71 -18.46
C ARG A 422 -2.71 7.20 -19.11
N ALA A 423 -3.65 7.67 -18.30
CA ALA A 423 -4.91 8.19 -18.77
C ALA A 423 -5.22 9.56 -18.18
N VAL A 424 -5.76 10.45 -18.99
CA VAL A 424 -6.48 11.62 -18.49
C VAL A 424 -7.96 11.29 -18.47
N VAL A 425 -8.65 11.59 -17.37
CA VAL A 425 -10.11 11.43 -17.27
C VAL A 425 -10.73 12.78 -16.94
N THR A 426 -11.54 13.31 -17.85
CA THR A 426 -12.41 14.44 -17.53
C THR A 426 -13.75 13.92 -17.03
N GLY A 427 -14.40 14.66 -16.12
CA GLY A 427 -15.70 14.23 -15.59
C GLY A 427 -15.62 13.06 -14.61
N ALA A 428 -14.44 12.80 -14.02
CA ALA A 428 -14.21 11.73 -13.04
C ALA A 428 -15.10 11.81 -11.78
N THR A 429 -15.71 12.97 -11.51
CA THR A 429 -16.69 13.18 -10.41
C THR A 429 -18.14 12.94 -10.82
N GLY A 430 -18.39 12.62 -12.09
CA GLY A 430 -19.70 12.31 -12.67
C GLY A 430 -20.10 10.84 -12.50
N PHE A 431 -21.27 10.48 -13.04
CA PHE A 431 -21.82 9.13 -12.92
C PHE A 431 -20.92 8.07 -13.57
N VAL A 432 -20.68 8.15 -14.89
CA VAL A 432 -19.81 7.20 -15.59
C VAL A 432 -18.34 7.38 -15.16
N GLY A 433 -17.89 8.63 -15.05
CA GLY A 433 -16.50 8.96 -14.75
C GLY A 433 -15.97 8.32 -13.47
N ARG A 434 -16.73 8.30 -12.36
CA ARG A 434 -16.25 7.69 -11.11
C ARG A 434 -16.02 6.19 -11.22
N HIS A 435 -16.90 5.49 -11.97
CA HIS A 435 -16.80 4.04 -12.17
C HIS A 435 -15.65 3.71 -13.12
N LEU A 436 -15.50 4.49 -14.20
CA LEU A 436 -14.36 4.38 -15.11
C LEU A 436 -13.04 4.60 -14.36
N THR A 437 -12.90 5.71 -13.63
CA THR A 437 -11.69 6.02 -12.87
C THR A 437 -11.33 4.91 -11.88
N LYS A 438 -12.31 4.39 -11.12
CA LYS A 438 -12.08 3.26 -10.22
C LYS A 438 -11.60 2.01 -10.97
N ALA A 439 -12.27 1.66 -12.06
CA ALA A 439 -11.95 0.45 -12.84
C ALA A 439 -10.60 0.55 -13.58
N LEU A 440 -10.14 1.75 -13.91
CA LEU A 440 -8.81 2.00 -14.48
C LEU A 440 -7.73 1.91 -13.39
N LEU A 441 -7.96 2.48 -12.20
CA LEU A 441 -7.05 2.31 -11.06
C LEU A 441 -6.89 0.84 -10.66
N GLU A 442 -7.97 0.07 -10.69
CA GLU A 442 -7.94 -1.38 -10.42
C GLU A 442 -7.15 -2.17 -11.47
N ARG A 443 -6.92 -1.61 -12.66
CA ARG A 443 -6.07 -2.19 -13.71
C ARG A 443 -4.62 -1.69 -13.63
N GLY A 444 -4.24 -0.93 -12.59
CA GLY A 444 -2.90 -0.35 -12.44
C GLY A 444 -2.61 0.82 -13.39
N TRP A 445 -3.65 1.54 -13.85
CA TRP A 445 -3.44 2.71 -14.71
C TRP A 445 -3.16 3.95 -13.87
N HIS A 446 -2.22 4.77 -14.31
CA HIS A 446 -2.00 6.10 -13.75
C HIS A 446 -2.98 7.09 -14.33
N ILE A 447 -3.72 7.78 -13.46
CA ILE A 447 -4.81 8.63 -13.90
C ILE A 447 -4.60 10.08 -13.45
N THR A 448 -4.69 10.98 -14.42
CA THR A 448 -4.87 12.41 -14.19
C THR A 448 -6.35 12.76 -14.31
N ALA A 449 -6.99 13.13 -13.20
CA ALA A 449 -8.37 13.56 -13.17
C ALA A 449 -8.48 15.07 -13.37
N ALA A 450 -9.01 15.48 -14.52
CA ALA A 450 -9.35 16.87 -14.82
C ALA A 450 -10.79 17.16 -14.37
N VAL A 451 -10.95 17.82 -13.22
CA VAL A 451 -12.27 17.97 -12.56
C VAL A 451 -12.53 19.39 -12.08
N ARG A 452 -13.79 19.82 -12.19
CA ARG A 452 -14.22 21.15 -11.72
C ARG A 452 -14.23 21.26 -10.19
N ARG A 453 -14.56 20.17 -9.49
CA ARG A 453 -14.75 20.13 -8.03
C ARG A 453 -13.95 18.97 -7.42
N PRO A 454 -12.64 19.15 -7.16
CA PRO A 454 -11.75 18.12 -6.62
C PRO A 454 -12.28 17.38 -5.38
N HIS A 455 -12.90 18.10 -4.43
CA HIS A 455 -13.45 17.52 -3.20
C HIS A 455 -14.47 16.38 -3.43
N ARG A 456 -15.11 16.32 -4.62
CA ARG A 456 -16.07 15.25 -4.96
C ARG A 456 -15.41 13.92 -5.32
N LEU A 457 -14.09 13.89 -5.48
CA LEU A 457 -13.35 12.64 -5.69
C LEU A 457 -13.27 11.80 -4.40
N GLY A 458 -13.42 12.42 -3.23
CA GLY A 458 -13.29 11.73 -1.94
C GLY A 458 -11.93 11.04 -1.82
N ALA A 459 -11.92 9.82 -1.28
CA ALA A 459 -10.72 9.00 -1.11
C ALA A 459 -10.00 8.63 -2.43
N LEU A 460 -10.65 8.79 -3.60
CA LEU A 460 -9.96 8.57 -4.88
C LEU A 460 -8.93 9.65 -5.15
N ALA A 461 -9.08 10.87 -4.60
CA ALA A 461 -8.14 11.97 -4.87
C ALA A 461 -6.70 11.60 -4.50
N ASP A 462 -6.50 10.80 -3.46
CA ASP A 462 -5.18 10.40 -2.96
C ASP A 462 -4.44 9.45 -3.91
N ARG A 463 -5.16 8.83 -4.86
CA ARG A 463 -4.65 7.88 -5.86
C ARG A 463 -4.58 8.48 -7.26
N LEU A 464 -4.84 9.78 -7.41
CA LEU A 464 -4.98 10.45 -8.70
C LEU A 464 -4.08 11.68 -8.74
N THR A 465 -3.60 12.01 -9.94
CA THR A 465 -3.16 13.40 -10.18
C THR A 465 -4.39 14.24 -10.43
N VAL A 466 -4.64 15.26 -9.60
CA VAL A 466 -5.86 16.06 -9.72
C VAL A 466 -5.53 17.42 -10.32
N ILE A 467 -6.10 17.69 -11.50
CA ILE A 467 -6.04 19.02 -12.13
C ILE A 467 -7.43 19.64 -12.01
N ARG A 468 -7.49 20.79 -11.33
CA ARG A 468 -8.73 21.56 -11.27
C ARG A 468 -8.96 22.20 -12.64
N TRP A 469 -10.03 21.80 -13.31
CA TRP A 469 -10.39 22.36 -14.61
C TRP A 469 -11.90 22.39 -14.82
N ASN A 470 -12.38 23.49 -15.38
CA ASN A 470 -13.78 23.67 -15.77
C ASN A 470 -13.85 23.69 -17.29
N ALA A 471 -14.72 22.87 -17.87
CA ALA A 471 -14.85 22.72 -19.32
C ALA A 471 -15.19 24.03 -20.07
N ALA A 472 -15.78 25.01 -19.39
CA ALA A 472 -16.03 26.33 -19.97
C ALA A 472 -14.75 27.18 -20.16
N GLU A 473 -13.69 26.89 -19.41
CA GLU A 473 -12.42 27.64 -19.39
C GLU A 473 -11.45 27.13 -20.48
N PRO A 474 -10.36 27.86 -20.79
CA PRO A 474 -9.26 27.34 -21.59
C PRO A 474 -8.62 26.09 -20.97
N VAL A 475 -7.97 25.26 -21.77
CA VAL A 475 -7.19 24.11 -21.27
C VAL A 475 -5.90 24.66 -20.65
N PRO A 476 -5.66 24.50 -19.33
CA PRO A 476 -4.45 25.00 -18.70
C PRO A 476 -3.24 24.17 -19.16
N GLU A 477 -2.05 24.78 -19.09
CA GLU A 477 -0.82 24.14 -19.56
C GLU A 477 -0.56 22.80 -18.85
N ALA A 478 -0.78 22.74 -17.53
CA ALA A 478 -0.67 21.49 -16.78
C ALA A 478 -1.57 20.35 -17.33
N LEU A 479 -2.77 20.68 -17.83
CA LEU A 479 -3.66 19.69 -18.45
C LEU A 479 -3.18 19.33 -19.86
N ARG A 480 -2.70 20.29 -20.64
CA ARG A 480 -2.10 20.04 -21.95
C ARG A 480 -0.90 19.09 -21.81
N GLN A 481 0.02 19.37 -20.88
CA GLN A 481 1.12 18.49 -20.55
C GLN A 481 0.61 17.10 -20.18
N ALA A 482 -0.30 16.98 -19.21
CA ALA A 482 -0.86 15.67 -18.83
C ALA A 482 -1.47 14.89 -20.01
N ILE A 483 -2.12 15.57 -20.96
CA ILE A 483 -2.65 14.96 -22.19
C ILE A 483 -1.53 14.45 -23.08
N HIS A 484 -0.48 15.25 -23.32
CA HIS A 484 0.68 14.86 -24.13
C HIS A 484 1.42 13.65 -23.53
N GLN A 485 1.41 13.55 -22.19
CA GLN A 485 2.02 12.45 -21.47
C GLN A 485 1.16 11.18 -21.43
N ALA A 486 -0.14 11.27 -21.73
CA ALA A 486 -1.07 10.15 -21.61
C ALA A 486 -1.12 9.27 -22.85
N ASN A 487 -1.42 7.98 -22.63
CA ASN A 487 -1.77 7.05 -23.71
C ASN A 487 -3.19 7.30 -24.21
N CYS A 488 -4.07 7.81 -23.35
CA CYS A 488 -5.46 8.07 -23.69
C CYS A 488 -6.08 9.19 -22.85
N LEU A 489 -7.03 9.91 -23.44
CA LEU A 489 -7.89 10.89 -22.79
C LEU A 489 -9.33 10.38 -22.89
N PHE A 490 -9.93 10.06 -21.74
CA PHE A 490 -11.35 9.78 -21.62
C PHE A 490 -12.11 11.08 -21.35
N HIS A 491 -12.77 11.60 -22.38
CA HIS A 491 -13.64 12.76 -22.26
C HIS A 491 -15.07 12.33 -21.85
N VAL A 492 -15.30 12.26 -20.54
CA VAL A 492 -16.59 11.87 -19.92
C VAL A 492 -17.31 13.07 -19.30
N ALA A 493 -16.72 14.26 -19.37
CA ALA A 493 -17.36 15.48 -18.93
C ALA A 493 -18.41 15.94 -19.95
N GLY A 494 -19.65 16.07 -19.51
CA GLY A 494 -20.74 16.64 -20.31
C GLY A 494 -21.91 17.06 -19.43
N LEU A 495 -22.61 18.11 -19.84
CA LEU A 495 -23.89 18.50 -19.26
C LEU A 495 -25.03 17.73 -19.94
N ILE A 496 -25.94 17.21 -19.12
CA ILE A 496 -27.24 16.67 -19.57
C ILE A 496 -28.39 17.66 -19.33
N LYS A 497 -28.12 18.74 -18.59
CA LYS A 497 -29.05 19.84 -18.28
C LYS A 497 -28.25 21.15 -18.22
N ALA A 498 -28.77 22.21 -18.83
CA ALA A 498 -28.19 23.55 -18.81
C ALA A 498 -29.30 24.61 -18.77
N ARG A 499 -28.95 25.85 -18.39
CA ARG A 499 -29.89 26.99 -18.32
C ARG A 499 -30.30 27.49 -19.70
N ASP A 500 -29.37 27.42 -20.65
CA ASP A 500 -29.53 27.88 -22.02
C ASP A 500 -28.70 27.01 -22.98
N ALA A 501 -29.00 27.12 -24.29
CA ALA A 501 -28.30 26.39 -25.34
C ALA A 501 -26.81 26.78 -25.41
N ALA A 502 -26.49 28.06 -25.19
CA ALA A 502 -25.12 28.55 -25.24
C ALA A 502 -24.22 27.87 -24.17
N GLN A 503 -24.77 27.55 -23.01
CA GLN A 503 -24.09 26.80 -21.96
C GLN A 503 -23.83 25.34 -22.39
N PHE A 504 -24.78 24.69 -23.07
CA PHE A 504 -24.56 23.37 -23.66
C PHE A 504 -23.41 23.42 -24.67
N TYR A 505 -23.43 24.35 -25.62
CA TYR A 505 -22.37 24.46 -26.63
C TYR A 505 -21.00 24.77 -26.00
N ARG A 506 -20.93 25.69 -25.03
CA ARG A 506 -19.66 26.02 -24.35
C ARG A 506 -19.04 24.80 -23.65
N VAL A 507 -19.85 23.98 -22.99
CA VAL A 507 -19.34 22.88 -22.15
C VAL A 507 -19.22 21.56 -22.92
N ASN A 508 -20.15 21.24 -23.80
CA ASN A 508 -20.18 19.95 -24.49
C ASN A 508 -19.54 20.01 -25.88
N THR A 509 -19.47 21.17 -26.53
CA THR A 509 -18.89 21.29 -27.88
C THR A 509 -17.53 21.96 -27.82
N ALA A 510 -17.48 23.22 -27.33
CA ALA A 510 -16.24 23.99 -27.33
C ALA A 510 -15.17 23.35 -26.41
N ALA A 511 -15.55 22.78 -25.28
CA ALA A 511 -14.60 22.06 -24.42
C ALA A 511 -14.03 20.80 -25.10
N THR A 512 -14.87 20.04 -25.80
CA THR A 512 -14.45 18.87 -26.56
C THR A 512 -13.47 19.24 -27.66
N VAL A 513 -13.75 20.31 -28.41
CA VAL A 513 -12.83 20.85 -29.43
C VAL A 513 -11.49 21.25 -28.80
N LYS A 514 -11.50 22.03 -27.71
CA LYS A 514 -10.27 22.43 -27.01
C LYS A 514 -9.43 21.24 -26.55
N LEU A 515 -10.07 20.18 -26.04
CA LEU A 515 -9.38 18.97 -25.60
C LEU A 515 -8.84 18.16 -26.79
N TYR A 516 -9.61 18.07 -27.88
CA TYR A 516 -9.16 17.45 -29.11
C TYR A 516 -7.95 18.18 -29.69
N ASP A 517 -7.98 19.51 -29.71
CA ASP A 517 -6.85 20.35 -30.12
C ASP A 517 -5.65 20.19 -29.19
N ALA A 518 -5.88 19.99 -27.88
CA ALA A 518 -4.81 19.66 -26.93
C ALA A 518 -4.22 18.26 -27.14
N CYS A 519 -4.94 17.34 -27.79
CA CYS A 519 -4.40 16.03 -28.19
C CYS A 519 -3.59 16.09 -29.49
N ARG A 520 -3.72 17.16 -30.30
CA ARG A 520 -3.01 17.25 -31.59
C ARG A 520 -1.50 17.23 -31.40
N GLY A 521 -0.81 16.42 -32.18
CA GLY A 521 0.65 16.23 -32.07
C GLY A 521 1.08 15.35 -30.91
N SER A 522 0.15 14.78 -30.14
CA SER A 522 0.45 13.80 -29.10
C SER A 522 0.16 12.36 -29.54
N LYS A 523 0.69 11.39 -28.80
CA LYS A 523 0.35 9.95 -28.94
C LYS A 523 -0.98 9.57 -28.25
N CYS A 524 -1.67 10.54 -27.67
CA CYS A 524 -2.82 10.33 -26.82
C CYS A 524 -4.08 9.97 -27.63
N ARG A 525 -4.68 8.81 -27.37
CA ARG A 525 -5.95 8.42 -27.98
C ARG A 525 -7.10 9.17 -27.31
N PHE A 526 -7.86 9.94 -28.09
CA PHE A 526 -9.04 10.66 -27.61
C PHE A 526 -10.28 9.75 -27.64
N LEU A 527 -10.82 9.40 -26.47
CA LEU A 527 -12.09 8.70 -26.34
C LEU A 527 -13.17 9.67 -25.87
N PHE A 528 -14.08 10.01 -26.77
CA PHE A 528 -15.25 10.85 -26.49
C PHE A 528 -16.43 10.00 -26.03
N VAL A 529 -17.05 10.37 -24.92
CA VAL A 529 -18.28 9.74 -24.44
C VAL A 529 -19.42 10.75 -24.51
N SER A 530 -20.40 10.46 -25.37
CA SER A 530 -21.64 11.24 -25.48
C SER A 530 -22.79 10.57 -24.73
N SER A 531 -23.94 11.23 -24.68
CA SER A 531 -25.18 10.69 -24.11
C SER A 531 -26.26 10.67 -25.18
N GLN A 532 -27.21 9.73 -25.09
CA GLN A 532 -28.43 9.74 -25.90
C GLN A 532 -29.14 11.11 -25.86
N ALA A 533 -29.04 11.84 -24.75
CA ALA A 533 -29.59 13.19 -24.62
C ALA A 533 -29.07 14.18 -25.67
N ALA A 534 -27.92 13.91 -26.31
CA ALA A 534 -27.39 14.72 -27.41
C ALA A 534 -28.29 14.70 -28.66
N ALA A 535 -29.08 13.63 -28.87
CA ALA A 535 -30.07 13.55 -29.95
C ALA A 535 -31.29 14.46 -29.70
N GLY A 536 -31.44 14.99 -28.49
CA GLY A 536 -32.59 15.80 -28.08
C GLY A 536 -33.87 14.96 -27.83
N PRO A 537 -34.95 15.60 -27.35
CA PRO A 537 -36.24 14.94 -27.22
C PRO A 537 -36.79 14.58 -28.61
N ALA A 538 -37.36 13.38 -28.73
CA ALA A 538 -38.04 12.97 -29.95
C ALA A 538 -39.24 13.90 -30.19
N SER A 539 -39.25 14.60 -31.32
CA SER A 539 -40.35 15.49 -31.72
C SER A 539 -41.60 14.72 -32.16
N ARG A 540 -41.46 13.41 -32.42
CA ARG A 540 -42.52 12.47 -32.82
C ARG A 540 -42.26 11.10 -32.17
N PRO A 541 -43.28 10.25 -31.93
CA PRO A 541 -43.11 8.92 -31.33
C PRO A 541 -42.59 7.90 -32.37
N VAL A 542 -41.50 8.25 -33.05
CA VAL A 542 -40.85 7.44 -34.06
C VAL A 542 -39.38 7.29 -33.66
N PRO A 543 -38.78 6.08 -33.74
CA PRO A 543 -37.36 5.91 -33.47
C PRO A 543 -36.50 6.85 -34.33
N LEU A 544 -35.57 7.56 -33.70
CA LEU A 544 -34.56 8.37 -34.38
C LEU A 544 -33.32 7.52 -34.67
N SER A 545 -32.73 7.67 -35.86
CA SER A 545 -31.45 7.04 -36.20
C SER A 545 -30.25 7.88 -35.74
N GLU A 546 -29.19 7.24 -35.25
CA GLU A 546 -27.88 7.88 -34.91
C GLU A 546 -27.04 8.21 -36.16
N SER A 547 -27.67 8.70 -37.23
CA SER A 547 -26.99 9.03 -38.51
C SER A 547 -26.31 10.39 -38.47
#